data_AF-A0A4S1DUV9-F1
#
_entry.id   AF-A0A4S1DUV9-F1
#
_cell.length_a   1.000
_cell.length_b   1.000
_cell.length_c   1.000
_cell.angle_alpha   90.00
_cell.angle_beta   90.00
_cell.angle_gamma   90.00
#
_symmetry.space_group_name_H-M   'P 1'
#
loop_
_entity.id
_entity.type
_entity.pdbx_description
1 polymer ?
#
loop_
_entity_poly.entity_id
_entity_poly.type
_entity_poly.pdbx_seq_one_letter_code
_entity_poly.pdbx_strand_id
1 'polypeptide(L)' 'MTSLIKKQEIDFSKLVDNCSLSPEEFEKHLDMGVEMLFYIEEGTFDRKDIQNVVFAIKRIIDNLKK' A
#
# COMPACT_ATOMS: atom_id res chain seq x y z
N MET A 1 21.63 -19.09 -12.87
CA MET A 1 20.25 -19.50 -13.24
C MET A 1 19.58 -20.02 -11.97
N THR A 2 18.73 -19.19 -11.39
CA THR A 2 17.27 -19.41 -11.21
C THR A 2 16.93 -20.19 -9.95
N SER A 3 16.57 -19.47 -8.88
CA SER A 3 15.20 -19.47 -8.32
C SER A 3 15.19 -18.99 -6.86
N LEU A 4 15.12 -17.68 -6.61
CA LEU A 4 14.68 -17.16 -5.31
C LEU A 4 13.76 -15.94 -5.46
N ILE A 5 13.01 -15.86 -6.56
CA ILE A 5 11.78 -15.07 -6.55
C ILE A 5 10.75 -15.92 -5.82
N LYS A 6 10.87 -16.00 -4.48
CA LYS A 6 9.75 -16.38 -3.63
C LYS A 6 8.72 -15.28 -3.84
N LYS A 7 7.72 -15.58 -4.67
CA LYS A 7 6.50 -14.78 -4.77
C LYS A 7 5.86 -14.87 -3.39
N GLN A 8 6.17 -13.90 -2.53
CA GLN A 8 5.52 -13.76 -1.25
C GLN A 8 4.12 -13.25 -1.61
N GLU A 9 3.19 -14.19 -1.81
CA GLU A 9 1.78 -13.87 -1.76
C GLU A 9 1.52 -13.40 -0.34
N ILE A 10 1.55 -12.08 -0.17
CA ILE A 10 1.15 -11.43 1.07
C ILE A 10 -0.34 -11.71 1.17
N ASP A 11 -0.67 -12.67 2.02
CA ASP A 11 -2.03 -12.95 2.40
C ASP A 11 -2.52 -11.80 3.28
N PHE A 12 -3.17 -10.83 2.63
CA PHE A 12 -3.66 -9.62 3.28
C PHE A 12 -4.65 -9.94 4.41
N SER A 13 -5.36 -11.08 4.36
CA SER A 13 -6.25 -11.51 5.45
C SER A 13 -5.50 -11.65 6.78
N LYS A 14 -4.28 -12.17 6.75
CA LYS A 14 -3.45 -12.36 7.96
C LYS A 14 -2.88 -11.07 8.53
N LEU A 15 -2.74 -10.02 7.70
CA LEU A 15 -2.37 -8.69 8.18
C LEU A 15 -3.58 -7.98 8.82
N VAL A 16 -4.79 -8.26 8.32
CA VAL A 16 -6.05 -7.72 8.82
C VAL A 16 -6.52 -8.41 10.11
N ASP A 17 -6.28 -9.71 10.29
CA ASP A 17 -6.70 -10.44 11.50
C ASP A 17 -6.08 -9.91 12.81
N ASN A 18 -4.91 -9.26 12.74
CA ASN A 18 -4.29 -8.57 13.89
C ASN A 18 -4.54 -7.06 13.90
N CYS A 19 -5.23 -6.55 12.88
CA CYS A 19 -5.58 -5.15 12.75
C CYS A 19 -6.98 -4.97 13.33
N SER A 20 -7.08 -4.43 14.54
CA SER A 20 -8.36 -4.08 15.16
C SER A 20 -9.06 -2.86 14.49
N LEU A 21 -8.68 -2.54 13.24
CA LEU A 21 -9.26 -1.47 12.44
C LEU A 21 -10.32 -2.09 11.50
N SER A 22 -11.48 -1.45 11.42
CA SER A 22 -12.47 -1.81 10.40
C SER A 22 -11.92 -1.58 8.99
N PRO A 23 -12.46 -2.24 7.94
CA PRO A 23 -12.05 -1.97 6.56
C PRO A 23 -12.14 -0.49 6.18
N GLU A 24 -13.14 0.23 6.69
CA GLU A 24 -13.35 1.67 6.49
C GLU A 24 -12.27 2.51 7.18
N GLU A 25 -11.91 2.15 8.41
CA GLU A 25 -10.84 2.83 9.14
C GLU A 25 -9.49 2.57 8.46
N PHE A 26 -9.27 1.37 7.95
CA PHE A 26 -8.04 1.03 7.24
C PHE A 26 -7.92 1.76 5.90
N GLU A 27 -9.01 1.87 5.13
CA GLU A 27 -9.07 2.74 3.95
C GLU A 27 -8.62 4.17 4.28
N LYS A 28 -9.19 4.76 5.34
CA LYS A 28 -8.88 6.13 5.73
C LYS A 28 -7.39 6.33 6.05
N HIS A 29 -6.76 5.36 6.72
CA HIS A 29 -5.32 5.41 7.00
C HIS A 29 -4.48 5.29 5.72
N LEU A 30 -4.91 4.47 4.76
CA LEU A 30 -4.23 4.33 3.47
C LEU A 30 -4.33 5.60 2.63
N ASP A 31 -5.49 6.28 2.62
CA ASP A 31 -5.66 7.57 1.97
C ASP A 31 -4.76 8.65 2.60
N MET A 32 -4.67 8.71 3.93
CA MET A 32 -3.72 9.58 4.62
C MET A 32 -2.26 9.26 4.24
N GLY A 33 -1.92 7.97 4.12
CA GLY A 33 -0.61 7.54 3.64
C GLY A 33 -0.30 8.04 2.22
N VAL A 34 -1.29 8.06 1.33
CA VAL A 34 -1.15 8.66 -0.02
C VAL A 34 -0.93 10.17 0.08
N GLU A 35 -1.67 10.87 0.95
CA GLU A 35 -1.46 12.31 1.18
C GLU A 35 -0.05 12.61 1.69
N MET A 36 0.48 11.80 2.62
CA MET A 36 1.84 11.95 3.15
C MET A 36 2.93 11.88 2.06
N LEU A 37 2.71 11.11 0.99
CA LEU A 37 3.66 11.00 -0.12
C LEU A 37 3.81 12.31 -0.91
N PHE A 38 2.84 13.23 -0.86
CA PHE A 38 2.95 14.56 -1.47
C PHE A 38 3.85 15.51 -0.67
N TYR A 39 4.15 15.19 0.59
CA TYR A 39 5.01 16.00 1.46
C TYR A 39 6.46 15.54 1.47
N ILE A 40 6.82 14.53 0.67
CA ILE A 40 8.21 14.13 0.51
C ILE A 40 8.99 15.27 -0.16
N GLU A 41 10.19 15.54 0.36
CA GLU A 41 11.09 16.54 -0.19
C GLU A 41 11.44 16.24 -1.67
N GLU A 42 11.41 17.28 -2.50
CA GLU A 42 11.68 17.16 -3.94
C GLU A 42 13.05 16.52 -4.20
N GLY A 43 13.09 15.57 -5.14
CA GLY A 43 14.33 14.87 -5.51
C GLY A 43 14.75 13.73 -4.57
N THR A 44 14.02 13.47 -3.47
CA THR A 44 14.31 12.33 -2.58
C THR A 44 14.09 10.99 -3.27
N PHE A 45 13.01 10.88 -4.05
CA PHE A 45 12.69 9.71 -4.86
C PHE A 45 12.32 10.12 -6.28
N ASP A 46 12.52 9.20 -7.23
CA ASP A 46 11.99 9.37 -8.56
C ASP A 46 10.46 9.46 -8.52
N ARG A 47 9.91 10.40 -9.28
CA ARG A 47 8.45 10.61 -9.37
C ARG A 47 7.71 9.32 -9.72
N LYS A 48 8.32 8.47 -10.55
CA LYS A 48 7.75 7.18 -10.97
C LYS A 48 7.61 6.21 -9.79
N ASP A 49 8.55 6.22 -8.85
CA ASP A 49 8.51 5.35 -7.68
C ASP A 49 7.41 5.77 -6.73
N ILE A 50 7.28 7.09 -6.47
CA ILE A 50 6.17 7.64 -5.69
C ILE A 50 4.82 7.27 -6.34
N GLN A 51 4.70 7.41 -7.66
CA GLN A 51 3.48 7.04 -8.39
C GLN A 51 3.16 5.55 -8.30
N ASN A 52 4.17 4.67 -8.37
CA ASN A 52 3.98 3.23 -8.23
C ASN A 52 3.46 2.87 -6.84
N VAL A 53 3.98 3.50 -5.78
CA VAL A 53 3.52 3.30 -4.41
C VAL A 53 2.08 3.79 -4.25
N VAL A 54 1.76 5.00 -4.73
CA VAL A 54 0.39 5.52 -4.71
C VAL A 54 -0.58 4.57 -5.42
N PHE A 55 -0.19 4.05 -6.59
CA PHE A 55 -1.01 3.10 -7.34
C PHE A 55 -1.23 1.79 -6.59
N ALA A 56 -0.19 1.26 -5.95
CA ALA A 56 -0.30 0.05 -5.13
C ALA A 56 -1.26 0.26 -3.94
N ILE A 57 -1.15 1.38 -3.24
CA ILE A 57 -2.03 1.72 -2.11
C ILE A 57 -3.48 1.85 -2.58
N LYS A 58 -3.74 2.57 -3.68
CA LYS A 58 -5.09 2.69 -4.25
C LYS A 58 -5.70 1.35 -4.63
N ARG A 59 -4.92 0.44 -5.19
CA ARG A 59 -5.39 -0.93 -5.46
C ARG A 59 -5.78 -1.67 -4.19
N ILE A 60 -5.10 -1.47 -3.07
CA ILE A 60 -5.47 -2.09 -1.80
C ILE A 60 -6.82 -1.52 -1.33
N ILE A 61 -6.98 -0.20 -1.35
CA ILE A 61 -8.24 0.49 -1.01
C ILE A 61 -9.40 -0.05 -1.86
N ASP A 62 -9.22 -0.16 -3.18
CA ASP A 62 -10.24 -0.67 -4.09
C ASP A 62 -10.65 -2.13 -3.79
N ASN A 63 -9.76 -2.94 -3.22
CA ASN A 63 -10.09 -4.31 -2.81
C ASN A 63 -10.76 -4.38 -1.44
N LEU A 64 -10.54 -3.39 -0.55
CA LEU A 64 -11.24 -3.31 0.73
C LEU A 64 -12.72 -2.92 0.56
N LYS A 65 -13.06 -2.22 -0.52
CA LYS A 65 -14.43 -1.78 -0.84
C LYS A 65 -15.31 -2.84 -1.51
N LYS A 66 -14.77 -4.01 -1.85
CA LYS A 66 -15.47 -5.09 -2.55
C LYS A 66 -15.93 -6.17 -1.61
#